data_AF-A0AB38S9K5-F1
#
_entry.id   AF-A0AB38S9K5-F1
#
_cell.length_a   1.000
_cell.length_b   1.000
_cell.length_c   1.000
_cell.angle_alpha   90.00
_cell.angle_beta   90.00
_cell.angle_gamma   90.00
#
_symmetry.space_group_name_H-M   'P 1'
#
loop_
_entity.id
_entity.type
_entity.pdbx_description
1 polymer ?
#
loop_
_entity_poly.entity_id
_entity_poly.type
_entity_poly.pdbx_seq_one_letter_code
_entity_poly.pdbx_strand_id
1 'polypeptide(L)'
;MQADPKVIDYLNKALRHELTAINQYWLHYRFLDNWGLLDMAKVWRKESIEEMEHADKLTARILFLDGFPNMQVLDPLRIGQNVKEIIECDLAAEMSARALYQEAATYCHGAKDYVTRDLFEKLMSDEEHHIDFLETQLDLIGRIGLELYTQKHVGGLEGEGH
;
A
#
# COMPACT_ATOMS: atom_id res chain seq x y z
N MET A 1 -27.27 -6.48 -4.37
CA MET A 1 -27.97 -5.57 -3.44
C MET A 1 -27.71 -4.16 -3.93
N GLN A 2 -28.73 -3.35 -4.27
CA GLN A 2 -28.48 -2.02 -4.84
C GLN A 2 -27.88 -1.08 -3.78
N ALA A 3 -26.60 -0.76 -3.94
CA ALA A 3 -25.85 0.09 -3.02
C ALA A 3 -26.00 1.58 -3.32
N ASP A 4 -25.62 2.40 -2.34
CA ASP A 4 -25.43 3.83 -2.51
C ASP A 4 -24.33 4.08 -3.57
N PRO A 5 -24.61 4.82 -4.66
CA PRO A 5 -23.64 5.02 -5.74
C PRO A 5 -22.32 5.65 -5.30
N LYS A 6 -22.33 6.45 -4.23
CA LYS A 6 -21.12 7.10 -3.73
C LYS A 6 -20.30 6.17 -2.85
N VAL A 7 -20.88 5.15 -2.21
CA VAL A 7 -20.10 4.04 -1.61
C VAL A 7 -19.31 3.31 -2.69
N ILE A 8 -19.91 3.04 -3.85
CA ILE A 8 -19.24 2.40 -4.99
C ILE A 8 -18.12 3.27 -5.57
N ASP A 9 -18.29 4.60 -5.59
CA ASP A 9 -17.25 5.54 -5.97
C ASP A 9 -16.05 5.49 -5.00
N TYR A 10 -16.28 5.48 -3.68
CA TYR A 10 -15.18 5.32 -2.70
C TYR A 10 -14.46 3.98 -2.84
N LEU A 11 -15.20 2.89 -3.01
CA LEU A 11 -14.59 1.58 -3.23
C LEU A 11 -13.72 1.55 -4.49
N ASN A 12 -14.16 2.17 -5.59
CA ASN A 12 -13.35 2.26 -6.81
C ASN A 12 -12.14 3.19 -6.66
N LYS A 13 -12.25 4.28 -5.89
CA LYS A 13 -11.11 5.13 -5.54
C LYS A 13 -10.08 4.37 -4.72
N ALA A 14 -10.53 3.62 -3.71
CA ALA A 14 -9.66 2.77 -2.90
C ALA A 14 -9.01 1.69 -3.78
N LEU A 15 -9.78 1.01 -4.64
CA LEU A 15 -9.24 0.00 -5.55
C LEU A 15 -8.14 0.58 -6.45
N ARG A 16 -8.33 1.78 -6.98
CA ARG A 16 -7.28 2.46 -7.76
C ARG A 16 -6.04 2.73 -6.91
N HIS A 17 -6.21 3.16 -5.66
CA HIS A 17 -5.12 3.41 -4.73
C HIS A 17 -4.31 2.14 -4.45
N GLU A 18 -4.99 1.01 -4.19
CA GLU A 18 -4.34 -0.29 -4.00
C GLU A 18 -3.60 -0.75 -5.24
N LEU A 19 -4.21 -0.61 -6.44
CA LEU A 19 -3.53 -0.93 -7.69
C LEU A 19 -2.28 -0.08 -7.90
N THR A 20 -2.30 1.19 -7.49
CA THR A 20 -1.11 2.05 -7.50
C THR A 20 -0.06 1.57 -6.50
N ALA A 21 -0.45 1.24 -5.27
CA ALA A 21 0.45 0.75 -4.22
C ALA A 21 1.11 -0.57 -4.62
N ILE A 22 0.35 -1.54 -5.14
CA ILE A 22 0.85 -2.80 -5.72
C ILE A 22 2.00 -2.52 -6.68
N ASN A 23 1.78 -1.65 -7.67
CA ASN A 23 2.78 -1.38 -8.70
C ASN A 23 3.97 -0.57 -8.17
N GLN A 24 3.75 0.37 -7.26
CA GLN A 24 4.82 1.17 -6.64
C GLN A 24 5.73 0.28 -5.79
N TYR A 25 5.17 -0.49 -4.85
CA TYR A 25 5.92 -1.43 -4.03
C TYR A 25 6.61 -2.51 -4.86
N TRP A 26 5.96 -3.05 -5.89
CA TRP A 26 6.58 -4.09 -6.73
C TRP A 26 7.78 -3.56 -7.52
N LEU A 27 7.68 -2.32 -8.02
CA LEU A 27 8.79 -1.68 -8.72
C LEU A 27 9.92 -1.30 -7.76
N HIS A 28 9.60 -0.76 -6.57
CA HIS A 28 10.58 -0.51 -5.52
C HIS A 28 11.27 -1.79 -5.05
N TYR A 29 10.53 -2.88 -4.85
CA TYR A 29 11.08 -4.21 -4.60
C TYR A 29 12.15 -4.56 -5.64
N ARG A 30 11.84 -4.42 -6.94
CA ARG A 30 12.80 -4.76 -8.01
C ARG A 30 14.00 -3.82 -8.07
N PHE A 31 13.86 -2.55 -7.73
CA PHE A 31 15.01 -1.66 -7.57
C PHE A 31 15.91 -2.08 -6.40
N LEU A 32 15.32 -2.36 -5.24
CA LEU A 32 16.05 -2.81 -4.05
C LEU A 32 16.79 -4.13 -4.30
N ASP A 33 16.12 -5.09 -4.95
CA ASP A 33 16.69 -6.36 -5.39
C ASP A 33 17.89 -6.15 -6.33
N ASN A 34 17.71 -5.30 -7.36
CA ASN A 34 18.76 -4.94 -8.31
C ASN A 34 19.94 -4.19 -7.65
N TRP A 35 19.69 -3.39 -6.61
CA TRP A 35 20.74 -2.71 -5.84
C TRP A 35 21.42 -3.64 -4.81
N GLY A 36 21.00 -4.90 -4.71
CA GLY A 36 21.58 -5.90 -3.81
C GLY A 36 21.09 -5.80 -2.37
N LEU A 37 19.97 -5.14 -2.12
CA LEU A 37 19.36 -5.00 -0.78
C LEU A 37 18.33 -6.10 -0.56
N LEU A 38 18.78 -7.36 -0.56
CA LEU A 38 17.91 -8.53 -0.66
C LEU A 38 16.96 -8.68 0.53
N ASP A 39 17.40 -8.34 1.74
CA ASP A 39 16.55 -8.40 2.92
C ASP A 39 15.49 -7.30 2.90
N MET A 40 15.83 -6.11 2.41
CA MET A 40 14.86 -5.03 2.19
C MET A 40 13.87 -5.42 1.09
N ALA A 41 14.36 -5.93 -0.04
CA ALA A 41 13.57 -6.35 -1.19
C ALA A 41 12.49 -7.38 -0.81
N LYS A 42 12.81 -8.34 0.07
CA LYS A 42 11.84 -9.32 0.58
C LYS A 42 10.65 -8.67 1.29
N VAL A 43 10.89 -7.62 2.07
CA VAL A 43 9.84 -6.88 2.77
C VAL A 43 8.96 -6.15 1.76
N TRP A 44 9.54 -5.36 0.85
CA TRP A 44 8.77 -4.63 -0.17
C TRP A 44 7.95 -5.56 -1.08
N ARG A 45 8.46 -6.76 -1.37
CA ARG A 45 7.71 -7.78 -2.10
C ARG A 45 6.50 -8.27 -1.29
N LYS A 46 6.66 -8.45 0.02
CA LYS A 46 5.58 -8.89 0.91
C LYS A 46 4.50 -7.80 1.01
N GLU A 47 4.88 -6.55 1.26
CA GLU A 47 3.93 -5.43 1.29
C GLU A 47 3.14 -5.33 -0.03
N SER A 48 3.82 -5.40 -1.19
CA SER A 48 3.14 -5.40 -2.49
C SER A 48 2.10 -6.53 -2.66
N ILE A 49 2.35 -7.71 -2.08
CA ILE A 49 1.41 -8.83 -2.11
C ILE A 49 0.25 -8.59 -1.13
N GLU A 50 0.50 -7.98 0.02
CA GLU A 50 -0.56 -7.58 0.96
C GLU A 50 -1.53 -6.60 0.30
N GLU A 51 -1.04 -5.64 -0.51
CA GLU A 51 -1.92 -4.75 -1.29
C GLU A 51 -2.73 -5.49 -2.38
N MET A 52 -2.23 -6.61 -2.91
CA MET A 52 -3.04 -7.45 -3.81
C MET A 52 -4.23 -8.06 -3.08
N GLU A 53 -4.07 -8.42 -1.80
CA GLU A 53 -5.18 -8.89 -0.97
C GLU A 53 -6.17 -7.77 -0.64
N HIS A 54 -5.70 -6.54 -0.46
CA HIS A 54 -6.57 -5.37 -0.30
C HIS A 54 -7.41 -5.10 -1.55
N ALA A 55 -6.76 -5.08 -2.72
CA ALA A 55 -7.43 -4.92 -4.00
C ALA A 55 -8.51 -6.01 -4.25
N ASP A 56 -8.24 -7.26 -3.84
CA ASP A 56 -9.21 -8.36 -3.93
C ASP A 56 -10.43 -8.13 -3.04
N LYS A 57 -10.22 -7.76 -1.76
CA LYS A 57 -11.32 -7.45 -0.81
C LYS A 57 -12.23 -6.33 -1.36
N LEU A 58 -11.64 -5.28 -1.92
CA LEU A 58 -12.38 -4.15 -2.52
C LEU A 58 -13.15 -4.59 -3.76
N THR A 59 -12.51 -5.35 -4.65
CA THR A 59 -13.14 -5.88 -5.88
C THR A 59 -14.34 -6.76 -5.54
N ALA A 60 -14.18 -7.70 -4.61
CA ALA A 60 -15.25 -8.56 -4.13
C ALA A 60 -16.41 -7.73 -3.55
N ARG A 61 -16.11 -6.68 -2.78
CA ARG A 61 -17.13 -5.81 -2.21
C ARG A 61 -17.89 -5.01 -3.26
N ILE A 62 -17.20 -4.46 -4.27
CA ILE A 62 -17.84 -3.73 -5.38
C ILE A 62 -18.81 -4.65 -6.13
N LEU A 63 -18.38 -5.86 -6.49
CA LEU A 63 -19.20 -6.83 -7.21
C LEU A 63 -20.43 -7.27 -6.40
N PHE A 64 -20.26 -7.52 -5.09
CA PHE A 64 -21.37 -7.87 -4.20
C PHE A 64 -22.46 -6.80 -4.13
N LEU A 65 -22.06 -5.54 -4.29
CA LEU A 65 -22.94 -4.37 -4.29
C LEU A 65 -23.48 -4.02 -5.69
N ASP A 66 -23.37 -4.95 -6.65
CA ASP A 66 -23.77 -4.81 -8.06
C ASP A 66 -23.06 -3.62 -8.78
N GLY A 67 -21.88 -3.23 -8.31
CA GLY A 67 -21.02 -2.23 -8.94
C GLY A 67 -20.10 -2.82 -10.01
N PHE A 68 -19.40 -1.94 -10.75
CA PHE A 68 -18.39 -2.32 -11.73
C PHE A 68 -16.99 -1.92 -11.24
N PRO A 69 -16.11 -2.86 -10.88
CA PRO A 69 -14.75 -2.56 -10.46
C PRO A 69 -13.93 -1.97 -11.62
N ASN A 70 -13.25 -0.85 -11.38
CA ASN A 70 -12.38 -0.22 -12.36
C ASN A 70 -10.91 -0.49 -12.05
N MET A 71 -10.28 -1.33 -12.87
CA MET A 71 -8.85 -1.66 -12.80
C MET A 71 -8.04 -1.05 -13.95
N GLN A 72 -8.60 -0.10 -14.70
CA GLN A 72 -8.01 0.40 -15.94
C GLN A 72 -6.96 1.50 -15.73
N VAL A 73 -7.03 2.20 -14.59
CA VAL A 73 -6.24 3.40 -14.32
C VAL A 73 -5.54 3.28 -12.98
N LEU A 74 -4.35 3.87 -12.90
CA LEU A 74 -3.57 4.04 -11.68
C LEU A 74 -3.46 5.53 -11.37
N ASP A 75 -3.36 5.88 -10.09
CA ASP A 75 -2.81 7.18 -9.69
C ASP A 75 -1.32 7.27 -10.06
N PRO A 76 -0.76 8.49 -10.25
CA PRO A 76 0.65 8.65 -10.61
C PRO A 76 1.59 8.00 -9.59
N LEU A 77 2.45 7.11 -10.07
CA LEU A 77 3.47 6.45 -9.24
C LEU A 77 4.52 7.45 -8.76
N ARG A 78 4.94 7.30 -7.50
CA ARG A 78 6.10 7.99 -6.92
C ARG A 78 7.26 7.01 -6.85
N ILE A 79 8.26 7.18 -7.72
CA ILE A 79 9.37 6.23 -7.84
C ILE A 79 10.66 6.84 -7.30
N GLY A 80 11.15 6.30 -6.19
CA GLY A 80 12.38 6.76 -5.55
C GLY A 80 13.64 6.30 -6.31
N GLN A 81 14.68 7.14 -6.33
CA GLN A 81 15.96 6.86 -6.98
C GLN A 81 17.05 6.39 -6.01
N ASN A 82 16.75 6.37 -4.71
CA ASN A 82 17.58 5.79 -3.66
C ASN A 82 16.70 5.24 -2.53
N VAL A 83 17.31 4.52 -1.59
CA VAL A 83 16.62 3.87 -0.45
C VAL A 83 15.74 4.85 0.34
N LYS A 84 16.24 6.05 0.63
CA LYS A 84 15.47 7.04 1.40
C LYS A 84 14.27 7.54 0.61
N GLU A 85 14.46 7.88 -0.65
CA GLU A 85 13.36 8.33 -1.53
C GLU A 85 12.30 7.25 -1.73
N ILE A 86 12.67 5.97 -1.81
CA ILE A 86 11.71 4.85 -1.88
C ILE A 86 10.79 4.89 -0.65
N ILE A 87 11.38 4.93 0.55
CA ILE A 87 10.62 4.93 1.81
C ILE A 87 9.73 6.18 1.90
N GLU A 88 10.21 7.36 1.50
CA GLU A 88 9.42 8.60 1.49
C GLU A 88 8.27 8.56 0.46
N CYS A 89 8.49 7.95 -0.71
CA CYS A 89 7.47 7.79 -1.74
C CYS A 89 6.34 6.86 -1.30
N ASP A 90 6.71 5.74 -0.67
CA ASP A 90 5.76 4.76 -0.14
C ASP A 90 4.99 5.35 1.04
N LEU A 91 5.67 6.04 1.98
CA LEU A 91 5.00 6.70 3.10
C LEU A 91 3.98 7.74 2.63
N ALA A 92 4.31 8.53 1.60
CA ALA A 92 3.37 9.49 1.03
C ALA A 92 2.15 8.82 0.39
N ALA A 93 2.31 7.62 -0.18
CA ALA A 93 1.19 6.83 -0.71
C ALA A 93 0.31 6.32 0.44
N GLU A 94 0.89 5.75 1.49
CA GLU A 94 0.18 5.24 2.67
C GLU A 94 -0.62 6.30 3.41
N MET A 95 -0.01 7.47 3.64
CA MET A 95 -0.70 8.60 4.26
C MET A 95 -1.93 9.05 3.43
N SER A 96 -1.85 8.94 2.10
CA SER A 96 -2.95 9.27 1.21
C SER A 96 -4.05 8.19 1.25
N ALA A 97 -3.66 6.91 1.28
CA ALA A 97 -4.59 5.77 1.41
C ALA A 97 -5.35 5.82 2.74
N ARG A 98 -4.64 5.99 3.86
CA ARG A 98 -5.24 6.15 5.19
C ARG A 98 -6.28 7.28 5.23
N ALA A 99 -5.96 8.44 4.66
CA ALA A 99 -6.88 9.58 4.62
C ALA A 99 -8.14 9.27 3.79
N LEU A 100 -7.97 8.61 2.64
CA LEU A 100 -9.09 8.15 1.81
C LEU A 100 -9.99 7.15 2.56
N TYR A 101 -9.39 6.20 3.28
CA TYR A 101 -10.15 5.17 4.00
C TYR A 101 -10.90 5.74 5.20
N GLN A 102 -10.32 6.73 5.89
CA GLN A 102 -11.02 7.47 6.93
C GLN A 102 -12.25 8.21 6.39
N GLU A 103 -12.12 8.89 5.24
CA GLU A 103 -13.24 9.59 4.59
C GLU A 103 -14.32 8.59 4.16
N ALA A 104 -13.91 7.49 3.52
CA ALA A 104 -14.80 6.46 3.01
C ALA A 104 -15.56 5.74 4.14
N ALA A 105 -14.89 5.37 5.24
CA ALA A 105 -15.52 4.78 6.41
C ALA A 105 -16.56 5.73 7.02
N THR A 106 -16.22 7.02 7.15
CA THR A 106 -17.14 8.06 7.66
C THR A 106 -18.38 8.17 6.77
N TYR A 107 -18.20 8.16 5.45
CA TYR A 107 -19.33 8.19 4.51
C TYR A 107 -20.20 6.94 4.61
N CYS A 108 -19.60 5.75 4.63
CA CYS A 108 -20.31 4.47 4.74
C CYS A 108 -21.13 4.39 6.04
N HIS A 109 -20.59 4.91 7.16
CA HIS A 109 -21.33 5.03 8.42
C HIS A 109 -22.59 5.89 8.26
N GLY A 110 -22.47 7.07 7.63
CA GLY A 110 -23.60 7.96 7.35
C GLY A 110 -24.65 7.34 6.43
N ALA A 111 -24.22 6.55 5.45
CA ALA A 111 -25.08 5.78 4.54
C ALA A 111 -25.65 4.49 5.17
N LYS A 112 -25.29 4.18 6.42
CA LYS A 112 -25.64 2.94 7.14
C LYS A 112 -25.16 1.66 6.45
N ASP A 113 -24.12 1.75 5.62
CA ASP A 113 -23.41 0.59 5.09
C ASP A 113 -22.28 0.20 6.05
N TYR A 114 -22.67 -0.45 7.16
CA TYR A 114 -21.75 -0.80 8.23
C TYR A 114 -20.68 -1.79 7.79
N VAL A 115 -21.01 -2.71 6.88
CA VAL A 115 -20.08 -3.74 6.39
C VAL A 115 -19.00 -3.14 5.50
N THR A 116 -19.35 -2.21 4.61
CA THR A 116 -18.33 -1.50 3.83
C THR A 116 -17.50 -0.56 4.70
N ARG A 117 -18.12 0.08 5.71
CA ARG A 117 -17.37 0.86 6.72
C ARG A 117 -16.35 -0.01 7.45
N ASP A 118 -16.74 -1.19 7.93
CA ASP A 118 -15.82 -2.12 8.62
C ASP A 118 -14.65 -2.55 7.73
N LEU A 119 -14.90 -2.74 6.43
CA LEU A 119 -13.83 -2.99 5.45
C LEU A 119 -12.84 -1.82 5.40
N PHE A 120 -13.32 -0.57 5.29
CA PHE A 120 -12.45 0.60 5.27
C PHE A 120 -11.73 0.84 6.60
N GLU A 121 -12.37 0.60 7.76
CA GLU A 121 -11.71 0.68 9.06
C GLU A 121 -10.58 -0.35 9.19
N LYS A 122 -10.79 -1.57 8.66
CA LYS A 122 -9.75 -2.60 8.62
C LYS A 122 -8.58 -2.20 7.74
N LEU A 123 -8.85 -1.79 6.49
CA LEU A 123 -7.79 -1.34 5.58
C LEU A 123 -7.02 -0.14 6.17
N MET A 124 -7.73 0.83 6.76
CA MET A 124 -7.10 1.97 7.43
C MET A 124 -6.17 1.55 8.57
N SER A 125 -6.53 0.51 9.34
CA SER A 125 -5.65 -0.05 10.38
C SER A 125 -4.42 -0.73 9.78
N ASP A 126 -4.59 -1.44 8.65
CA ASP A 126 -3.50 -2.08 7.93
C ASP A 126 -2.51 -0.97 7.43
N GLU A 127 -2.99 0.13 6.85
CA GLU A 127 -2.12 1.25 6.44
C GLU A 127 -1.44 1.98 7.61
N GLU A 128 -2.08 2.06 8.78
CA GLU A 128 -1.42 2.60 9.97
C GLU A 128 -0.21 1.76 10.41
N HIS A 129 -0.25 0.44 10.17
CA HIS A 129 0.92 -0.43 10.39
C HIS A 129 2.01 -0.20 9.35
N HIS A 130 1.66 0.00 8.07
CA HIS A 130 2.62 0.36 7.03
C HIS A 130 3.28 1.72 7.30
N ILE A 131 2.50 2.72 7.73
CA ILE A 131 3.00 4.04 8.13
C ILE A 131 3.99 3.92 9.28
N ASP A 132 3.63 3.21 10.35
CA ASP A 132 4.53 3.01 11.52
C ASP A 132 5.85 2.35 11.11
N PHE A 133 5.79 1.33 10.24
CA PHE A 133 6.98 0.70 9.67
C PHE A 133 7.84 1.71 8.91
N LEU A 134 7.29 2.43 7.94
CA LEU A 134 8.05 3.36 7.09
C LEU A 134 8.62 4.54 7.88
N GLU A 135 7.86 5.10 8.82
CA GLU A 135 8.34 6.13 9.75
C GLU A 135 9.50 5.62 10.62
N THR A 136 9.41 4.38 11.10
CA THR A 136 10.50 3.73 11.85
C THR A 136 11.76 3.60 10.99
N GLN A 137 11.63 3.23 9.72
CA GLN A 137 12.78 3.15 8.81
C GLN A 137 13.43 4.52 8.58
N LEU A 138 12.63 5.58 8.40
CA LEU A 138 13.14 6.95 8.27
C LEU A 138 13.82 7.45 9.55
N ASP A 139 13.26 7.15 10.74
CA ASP A 139 13.88 7.49 12.02
C ASP A 139 15.23 6.78 12.19
N LEU A 140 15.33 5.51 11.83
CA LEU A 140 16.60 4.77 11.81
C LEU A 140 17.62 5.44 10.88
N ILE A 141 17.24 5.79 9.65
CA ILE A 141 18.11 6.53 8.73
C ILE A 141 18.57 7.85 9.37
N GLY A 142 17.68 8.58 10.04
CA GLY A 142 18.01 9.82 10.75
C GLY A 142 19.00 9.63 11.90
N ARG A 143 18.96 8.48 12.58
CA ARG A 143 19.84 8.17 13.73
C ARG A 143 21.21 7.63 13.34
N ILE A 144 21.26 6.71 12.37
CA ILE A 144 22.48 5.96 12.03
C ILE A 144 23.06 6.30 10.65
N GLY A 145 22.38 7.14 9.87
CA GLY A 145 22.79 7.46 8.50
C GLY A 145 22.36 6.41 7.48
N LEU A 146 22.26 6.83 6.22
CA LEU A 146 21.72 6.02 5.14
C LEU A 146 22.61 4.81 4.84
N GLU A 147 23.92 4.97 4.90
CA GLU A 147 24.88 3.92 4.55
C GLU A 147 24.84 2.76 5.56
N LEU A 148 24.82 3.05 6.86
CA LEU A 148 24.72 2.02 7.91
C LEU A 148 23.37 1.31 7.89
N TYR A 149 22.29 2.07 7.70
CA TYR A 149 20.96 1.50 7.51
C TYR A 149 20.96 0.53 6.31
N THR A 150 21.42 0.99 5.15
CA THR A 150 21.44 0.21 3.91
C THR A 150 22.30 -1.05 4.05
N GLN A 151 23.46 -0.96 4.70
CA GLN A 151 24.33 -2.12 4.97
C GLN A 151 23.61 -3.23 5.74
N LYS A 152 22.76 -2.88 6.71
CA LYS A 152 22.01 -3.85 7.54
C LYS A 152 21.06 -4.72 6.71
N HIS A 153 20.65 -4.25 5.53
CA HIS A 153 19.60 -4.84 4.70
C HIS A 153 20.09 -5.45 3.37
N VAL A 154 21.40 -5.62 3.19
CA VAL A 154 21.98 -6.31 2.02
C VAL A 154 21.53 -7.77 1.94
N GLY A 155 21.44 -8.47 3.08
CA GLY A 155 21.21 -9.92 3.12
C GLY A 155 22.46 -10.76 2.90
N GLY A 156 22.29 -12.07 2.83
CA GLY A 156 23.37 -13.02 2.56
C GLY A 156 23.68 -13.18 1.07
N LEU A 157 24.92 -13.56 0.75
CA LEU A 157 25.37 -13.82 -0.64
C LEU A 157 24.95 -15.21 -1.17
N GLU A 158 24.39 -16.07 -0.31
CA GLU A 158 23.92 -17.40 -0.71
C GLU A 158 22.55 -17.26 -1.38
N GLY A 159 22.57 -17.31 -2.71
CA GLY A 159 21.36 -17.32 -3.52
C GLY A 159 20.56 -18.60 -3.28
N GLU A 160 19.36 -18.47 -2.74
CA GLU A 160 18.31 -19.42 -3.09
C GLU A 160 18.05 -19.22 -4.58
N GLY A 161 18.44 -20.23 -5.36
CA GLY A 161 18.52 -20.18 -6.82
C GLY A 161 17.30 -19.55 -7.48
N HIS A 162 17.56 -18.54 -8.30
CA HIS A 162 16.69 -18.20 -9.41
C HIS A 162 16.72 -19.31 -10.46
#